data_AF-A0A975T8G6-F1
#
_entry.id   AF-A0A975T8G6-F1
#
_cell.length_a   1.000
_cell.length_b   1.000
_cell.length_c   1.000
_cell.angle_alpha   90.00
_cell.angle_beta   90.00
_cell.angle_gamma   90.00
#
_symmetry.space_group_name_H-M   'P 1'
#
loop_
_entity.id
_entity.type
_entity.pdbx_description
1 polymer ?
#
loop_
_entity_poly.entity_id
_entity_poly.type
_entity_poly.pdbx_seq_one_letter_code
_entity_poly.pdbx_strand_id
1 'polypeptide(L)'
;MKIKFRQPKVPTPLFILLSGLAIIPIVSYTHSNLNAQVTPKPAPQEIVQSGEVRPLPGQLDSIPVFNSNSPEWIKTEGILLSTFAPEGKKVPAAHLNFPFQGRFDLFAHHYTHTPKDLQTLYLGVMLHNPGKKTVRVDVLQGASYLMQDAPFVTLPPYVENNDGKAFAGPGNRAVSDVLRGVRQREFPARLVIPPGASRMLLNHPIPVRNLEKPVNGRSSFFRLRSSGKVYVASLAMFAKKNADGSDRGPTLQEWQTLLTTGNFAGPRDKTPTPPDATGGQAPEIGQLVMCYVEFVKESFPLG
;
A
#
# COMPACT_ATOMS: atom_id res chain seq x y z
N MET A 1 -39.60 -16.29 -22.07
CA MET A 1 -39.28 -15.32 -23.14
C MET A 1 -37.80 -14.93 -22.99
N LYS A 2 -36.92 -15.54 -23.80
CA LYS A 2 -35.47 -15.29 -23.85
C LYS A 2 -35.11 -15.14 -25.32
N ILE A 3 -34.66 -13.95 -25.73
CA ILE A 3 -34.19 -13.67 -27.08
C ILE A 3 -32.68 -13.95 -27.10
N LYS A 4 -32.25 -14.82 -28.03
CA LYS A 4 -30.88 -15.28 -28.23
C LYS A 4 -30.42 -14.72 -29.58
N PHE A 5 -29.45 -13.80 -29.59
CA PHE A 5 -28.87 -13.31 -30.84
C PHE A 5 -27.82 -14.28 -31.37
N ARG A 6 -27.93 -14.63 -32.66
CA ARG A 6 -26.99 -15.47 -33.42
C ARG A 6 -25.78 -14.65 -33.86
N GLN A 7 -24.59 -15.25 -33.74
CA GLN A 7 -23.35 -14.81 -34.39
C GLN A 7 -23.35 -15.21 -35.88
N PRO A 8 -22.82 -14.39 -36.81
CA PRO A 8 -22.70 -14.75 -38.22
C PRO A 8 -21.47 -15.64 -38.50
N LYS A 9 -21.60 -16.56 -39.46
CA LYS A 9 -20.56 -17.49 -39.94
C LYS A 9 -19.61 -16.77 -40.91
N VAL A 10 -18.31 -17.02 -40.76
CA VAL A 10 -17.26 -16.63 -41.72
C VAL A 10 -17.15 -17.70 -42.83
N PRO A 11 -17.04 -17.35 -44.13
CA PRO A 11 -16.86 -18.33 -45.18
C PRO A 11 -15.38 -18.69 -45.38
N THR A 12 -15.12 -19.98 -45.60
CA THR A 12 -13.81 -20.57 -45.97
C THR A 12 -13.49 -20.28 -47.43
N PRO A 13 -12.25 -19.92 -47.82
CA PRO A 13 -11.92 -19.74 -49.22
C PRO A 13 -11.61 -21.09 -49.89
N LEU A 14 -12.17 -21.26 -51.09
CA LEU A 14 -11.97 -22.37 -52.02
C LEU A 14 -10.73 -22.04 -52.89
N PHE A 15 -9.71 -22.90 -52.87
CA PHE A 15 -8.55 -22.77 -53.76
C PHE A 15 -8.88 -23.39 -55.13
N ILE A 16 -8.88 -22.56 -56.17
CA ILE A 16 -8.89 -23.00 -57.57
C ILE A 16 -7.50 -22.71 -58.13
N LEU A 17 -6.76 -23.77 -58.49
CA LEU A 17 -5.55 -23.65 -59.31
C LEU A 17 -5.96 -23.42 -60.77
N LEU A 18 -5.67 -22.24 -61.30
CA LEU A 18 -5.60 -22.03 -62.75
C LEU A 18 -4.19 -21.54 -63.11
N SER A 19 -3.49 -22.37 -63.88
CA SER A 19 -2.25 -22.08 -64.58
C SER A 19 -2.46 -21.01 -65.66
N GLY A 20 -1.70 -19.92 -65.63
CA GLY A 20 -1.69 -18.93 -66.71
C GLY A 20 -0.67 -17.81 -66.49
N LEU A 21 0.20 -17.62 -67.49
CA LEU A 21 1.27 -16.62 -67.68
C LEU A 21 1.30 -15.40 -66.74
N ALA A 22 2.42 -15.25 -66.03
CA ALA A 22 2.79 -14.01 -65.35
C ALA A 22 3.29 -12.98 -66.38
N ILE A 23 2.48 -11.97 -66.67
CA ILE A 23 2.93 -10.70 -67.24
C ILE A 23 3.30 -9.81 -66.05
N ILE A 24 4.57 -9.45 -65.92
CA ILE A 24 5.05 -8.53 -64.88
C ILE A 24 4.97 -7.11 -65.46
N PRO A 25 4.01 -6.26 -65.07
CA PRO A 25 4.15 -4.84 -65.31
C PRO A 25 5.23 -4.31 -64.37
N ILE A 26 6.29 -3.72 -64.94
CA ILE A 26 7.24 -2.90 -64.19
C ILE A 26 6.48 -1.63 -63.76
N VAL A 27 5.89 -1.67 -62.57
CA VAL A 27 5.43 -0.45 -61.89
C VAL A 27 6.67 0.18 -61.27
N SER A 28 7.14 1.27 -61.86
CA SER A 28 8.10 2.15 -61.21
C SER A 28 7.44 2.74 -59.97
N TYR A 29 7.75 2.18 -58.79
CA TYR A 29 7.43 2.81 -57.53
C TYR A 29 8.31 4.05 -57.38
N THR A 30 7.72 5.23 -57.56
CA THR A 30 8.30 6.44 -57.00
C THR A 30 8.22 6.31 -55.48
N HIS A 31 9.36 6.16 -54.83
CA HIS A 31 9.47 6.29 -53.37
C HIS A 31 9.06 7.72 -52.99
N SER A 32 7.78 7.90 -52.67
CA SER A 32 7.32 9.06 -51.94
C SER A 32 7.84 8.89 -50.52
N ASN A 33 8.85 9.67 -50.16
CA ASN A 33 9.27 9.86 -48.77
C ASN A 33 8.11 10.52 -48.01
N LEU A 34 7.19 9.71 -47.49
CA LEU A 34 6.25 10.11 -46.46
C LEU A 34 7.05 10.27 -45.16
N ASN A 35 7.65 11.45 -45.00
CA ASN A 35 8.06 11.95 -43.69
C ASN A 35 6.79 12.00 -42.83
N ALA A 36 6.58 10.98 -41.99
CA ALA A 36 5.65 11.08 -40.89
C ALA A 36 6.17 12.17 -39.95
N GLN A 37 5.71 13.40 -40.14
CA GLN A 37 5.91 14.49 -39.20
C GLN A 37 5.31 14.05 -37.87
N VAL A 38 6.16 13.66 -36.92
CA VAL A 38 5.77 13.49 -35.52
C VAL A 38 5.29 14.86 -35.06
N THR A 39 3.98 15.03 -34.95
CA THR A 39 3.42 16.27 -34.40
C THR A 39 3.95 16.43 -32.97
N PRO A 40 4.56 17.58 -32.63
CA PRO A 40 5.05 17.79 -31.27
C PRO A 40 3.89 17.64 -30.30
N LYS A 41 4.05 16.80 -29.28
CA LYS A 41 3.09 16.69 -28.18
C LYS A 41 2.88 18.11 -27.64
N PRO A 42 1.63 18.62 -27.59
CA PRO A 42 1.39 19.96 -27.07
C PRO A 42 1.96 20.05 -25.65
N ALA A 43 2.61 21.18 -25.37
CA ALA A 43 3.16 21.44 -24.05
C ALA A 43 2.05 21.30 -22.99
N PRO A 44 2.34 20.72 -21.81
CA PRO A 44 1.35 20.62 -20.74
C PRO A 44 0.73 21.99 -20.47
N GLN A 45 -0.59 22.06 -20.52
CA GLN A 45 -1.32 23.29 -20.27
C GLN A 45 -1.47 23.47 -18.77
N GLU A 46 -0.90 24.55 -18.21
CA GLU A 46 -1.07 24.89 -16.81
C GLU A 46 -2.47 25.47 -16.60
N ILE A 47 -3.29 24.81 -15.78
CA ILE A 47 -4.62 25.30 -15.39
C ILE A 47 -4.48 25.90 -13.99
N VAL A 48 -4.28 27.21 -13.90
CA VAL A 48 -4.29 27.92 -12.62
C VAL A 48 -5.72 28.30 -12.28
N GLN A 49 -6.29 27.66 -11.25
CA GLN A 49 -7.59 28.04 -10.70
C GLN A 49 -7.37 28.99 -9.52
N SER A 50 -7.83 30.23 -9.66
CA SER A 50 -7.84 31.17 -8.54
C SER A 50 -8.90 30.74 -7.51
N GLY A 51 -8.46 30.44 -6.30
CA GLY A 51 -9.32 30.07 -5.18
C GLY A 51 -8.70 30.52 -3.87
N GLU A 52 -9.54 30.82 -2.88
CA GLU A 52 -9.08 31.10 -1.52
C GLU A 52 -8.74 29.79 -0.81
N VAL A 53 -7.48 29.60 -0.45
CA VAL A 53 -7.07 28.50 0.43
C VAL A 53 -7.31 28.94 1.86
N ARG A 54 -8.41 28.46 2.45
CA ARG A 54 -8.71 28.69 3.87
C ARG A 54 -8.08 27.60 4.73
N PRO A 55 -7.50 27.93 5.89
CA PRO A 55 -7.07 26.91 6.84
C PRO A 55 -8.29 26.12 7.31
N LEU A 56 -8.12 24.80 7.48
CA LEU A 56 -9.13 23.99 8.15
C LEU A 56 -9.26 24.49 9.60
N PRO A 57 -10.48 24.73 10.11
CA PRO A 57 -10.66 25.11 11.51
C PRO A 57 -10.20 23.96 12.41
N GLY A 58 -9.33 24.26 13.39
CA GLY A 58 -8.81 23.28 14.35
C GLY A 58 -7.30 23.30 14.47
N GLN A 59 -6.75 22.28 15.13
CA GLN A 59 -5.32 22.04 15.27
C GLN A 59 -5.01 20.57 14.94
N LEU A 60 -3.77 20.29 14.53
CA LEU A 60 -3.33 18.91 14.36
C LEU A 60 -3.39 18.17 15.70
N ASP A 61 -3.79 16.90 15.67
CA ASP A 61 -3.73 16.05 16.85
C ASP A 61 -2.26 15.83 17.26
N SER A 62 -2.02 15.79 18.57
CA SER A 62 -0.71 15.53 19.17
C SER A 62 -0.39 14.03 19.30
N ILE A 63 -1.35 13.17 18.98
CA ILE A 63 -1.18 11.72 19.06
C ILE A 63 -0.22 11.25 17.98
N PRO A 64 0.90 10.58 18.35
CA PRO A 64 1.79 9.98 17.37
C PRO A 64 1.08 8.88 16.56
N VAL A 65 1.26 8.89 15.25
CA VAL A 65 0.70 7.89 14.35
C VAL A 65 1.85 7.10 13.70
N PHE A 66 1.88 5.79 13.91
CA PHE A 66 2.67 4.89 13.08
C PHE A 66 1.93 4.73 11.75
N ASN A 67 2.38 5.42 10.70
CA ASN A 67 1.73 5.39 9.39
C ASN A 67 2.56 4.64 8.35
N SER A 68 2.16 3.41 8.04
CA SER A 68 2.80 2.54 7.06
C SER A 68 1.96 2.49 5.78
N ASN A 69 2.30 3.31 4.79
CA ASN A 69 1.66 3.30 3.47
C ASN A 69 2.67 3.30 2.31
N SER A 70 3.95 3.10 2.60
CA SER A 70 5.03 3.19 1.61
C SER A 70 5.90 1.92 1.62
N PRO A 71 6.09 1.25 0.48
CA PRO A 71 5.30 1.43 -0.75
C PRO A 71 3.86 0.96 -0.57
N GLU A 72 2.92 1.55 -1.30
CA GLU A 72 1.56 1.04 -1.34
C GLU A 72 1.52 -0.33 -2.04
N TRP A 73 2.19 -0.44 -3.19
CA TRP A 73 2.33 -1.68 -3.96
C TRP A 73 3.57 -2.47 -3.57
N ILE A 74 3.40 -3.61 -2.93
CA ILE A 74 4.50 -4.50 -2.55
C ILE A 74 4.79 -5.51 -3.67
N LYS A 75 6.02 -5.45 -4.16
CA LYS A 75 6.61 -6.43 -5.10
C LYS A 75 7.66 -7.31 -4.43
N THR A 76 8.43 -6.77 -3.49
CA THR A 76 9.47 -7.51 -2.76
C THR A 76 9.25 -7.43 -1.25
N GLU A 77 9.50 -8.56 -0.57
CA GLU A 77 9.47 -8.63 0.89
C GLU A 77 10.43 -7.63 1.53
N GLY A 78 10.16 -7.21 2.76
CA GLY A 78 11.05 -6.32 3.49
C GLY A 78 10.39 -5.52 4.60
N ILE A 79 11.16 -4.56 5.12
CA ILE A 79 10.73 -3.59 6.11
C ILE A 79 9.91 -2.50 5.42
N LEU A 80 8.65 -2.31 5.86
CA LEU A 80 7.78 -1.26 5.34
C LEU A 80 8.02 0.05 6.10
N LEU A 81 7.99 -0.03 7.43
CA LEU A 81 8.33 1.02 8.38
C LEU A 81 8.82 0.37 9.68
N SER A 82 9.90 0.88 10.27
CA SER A 82 10.38 0.42 11.56
C SER A 82 10.78 1.58 12.45
N THR A 83 10.32 1.56 13.69
CA THR A 83 10.79 2.50 14.71
C THR A 83 11.81 1.93 15.66
N PHE A 84 12.26 0.69 15.42
CA PHE A 84 13.32 0.06 16.23
C PHE A 84 14.59 0.90 16.21
N ALA A 85 15.46 0.65 17.18
CA ALA A 85 16.79 1.22 17.17
C ALA A 85 17.65 0.57 16.05
N PRO A 86 18.53 1.34 15.37
CA PRO A 86 19.30 0.87 14.21
C PRO A 86 20.44 -0.08 14.57
N GLU A 87 20.83 -0.17 15.85
CA GLU A 87 21.98 -0.96 16.29
C GLU A 87 21.77 -2.46 16.02
N GLY A 88 22.78 -3.10 15.44
CA GLY A 88 22.74 -4.52 15.09
C GLY A 88 21.81 -4.86 13.92
N LYS A 89 21.30 -3.87 13.17
CA LYS A 89 20.47 -4.07 11.98
C LYS A 89 21.31 -4.00 10.72
N LYS A 90 21.01 -4.87 9.74
CA LYS A 90 21.72 -4.90 8.45
C LYS A 90 21.57 -3.60 7.67
N VAL A 91 20.40 -2.98 7.71
CA VAL A 91 20.11 -1.69 7.06
C VAL A 91 19.69 -0.68 8.12
N PRO A 92 20.64 -0.01 8.81
CA PRO A 92 20.34 0.97 9.86
C PRO A 92 19.34 2.04 9.44
N ALA A 93 19.41 2.52 8.19
CA ALA A 93 18.52 3.55 7.65
C ALA A 93 17.03 3.14 7.59
N ALA A 94 16.70 1.84 7.73
CA ALA A 94 15.32 1.37 7.77
C ALA A 94 14.65 1.55 9.15
N HIS A 95 15.36 2.08 10.14
CA HIS A 95 14.97 2.09 11.54
C HIS A 95 15.03 3.51 12.14
N LEU A 96 13.87 4.05 12.50
CA LEU A 96 13.73 5.46 12.91
C LEU A 96 14.16 5.75 14.37
N ASN A 97 14.46 4.72 15.17
CA ASN A 97 14.79 4.86 16.59
C ASN A 97 13.76 5.68 17.40
N PHE A 98 12.48 5.37 17.23
CA PHE A 98 11.36 6.10 17.82
C PHE A 98 10.47 5.18 18.67
N PRO A 99 10.65 5.12 20.00
CA PRO A 99 9.77 4.32 20.84
C PRO A 99 8.45 5.04 21.09
N PHE A 100 7.32 4.33 20.90
CA PHE A 100 6.01 4.81 21.33
C PHE A 100 5.80 4.55 22.82
N GLN A 101 5.11 5.45 23.50
CA GLN A 101 4.69 5.30 24.90
C GLN A 101 3.38 6.06 25.12
N GLY A 102 2.50 5.54 25.97
CA GLY A 102 1.18 6.14 26.16
C GLY A 102 0.29 5.89 24.94
N ARG A 103 -0.53 6.87 24.57
CA ARG A 103 -1.47 6.78 23.45
C ARG A 103 -0.75 6.99 22.11
N PHE A 104 -0.92 6.06 21.17
CA PHE A 104 -0.49 6.20 19.78
C PHE A 104 -1.45 5.47 18.82
N ASP A 105 -1.52 5.90 17.57
CA ASP A 105 -2.33 5.25 16.54
C ASP A 105 -1.44 4.48 15.57
N LEU A 106 -2.01 3.49 14.90
CA LEU A 106 -1.33 2.70 13.89
C LEU A 106 -2.21 2.58 12.67
N PHE A 107 -1.71 3.05 11.53
CA PHE A 107 -2.29 2.80 10.22
C PHE A 107 -1.31 1.99 9.37
N ALA A 108 -1.81 0.95 8.71
CA ALA A 108 -1.05 0.19 7.73
C ALA A 108 -1.93 -0.10 6.52
N HIS A 109 -1.49 0.31 5.33
CA HIS A 109 -2.17 0.06 4.08
C HIS A 109 -1.17 -0.40 3.03
N HIS A 110 -1.35 -1.61 2.51
CA HIS A 110 -0.53 -2.12 1.44
C HIS A 110 -1.30 -3.13 0.58
N TYR A 111 -0.91 -3.26 -0.68
CA TYR A 111 -1.48 -4.21 -1.62
C TYR A 111 -0.42 -4.94 -2.43
N THR A 112 -0.83 -6.03 -3.06
CA THR A 112 -0.04 -6.75 -4.05
C THR A 112 -0.86 -6.97 -5.32
N HIS A 113 -0.17 -7.03 -6.44
CA HIS A 113 -0.76 -7.25 -7.75
C HIS A 113 0.08 -8.26 -8.53
N THR A 114 -0.54 -9.38 -8.89
CA THR A 114 0.05 -10.49 -9.64
C THR A 114 1.40 -10.93 -9.06
N PRO A 115 1.47 -11.24 -7.75
CA PRO A 115 2.70 -11.76 -7.17
C PRO A 115 3.07 -13.09 -7.83
N LYS A 116 4.37 -13.39 -7.84
CA LYS A 116 4.91 -14.65 -8.37
C LYS A 116 4.16 -15.85 -7.76
N ASP A 117 3.75 -16.78 -8.62
CA ASP A 117 3.04 -18.02 -8.25
C ASP A 117 1.73 -17.80 -7.48
N LEU A 118 1.13 -16.60 -7.58
CA LEU A 118 -0.05 -16.17 -6.83
C LEU A 118 0.11 -16.35 -5.31
N GLN A 119 1.33 -16.16 -4.81
CA GLN A 119 1.63 -16.27 -3.39
C GLN A 119 0.82 -15.26 -2.58
N THR A 120 0.31 -15.72 -1.44
CA THR A 120 -0.35 -14.84 -0.47
C THR A 120 0.69 -13.93 0.16
N LEU A 121 0.49 -12.62 0.10
CA LEU A 121 1.31 -11.68 0.86
C LEU A 121 0.81 -11.63 2.32
N TYR A 122 1.70 -11.51 3.28
CA TYR A 122 1.37 -11.26 4.68
C TYR A 122 1.83 -9.87 5.09
N LEU A 123 0.94 -9.17 5.80
CA LEU A 123 1.25 -7.92 6.50
C LEU A 123 1.46 -8.23 7.98
N GLY A 124 2.71 -8.11 8.41
CA GLY A 124 3.11 -8.26 9.80
C GLY A 124 3.21 -6.91 10.50
N VAL A 125 2.68 -6.79 11.72
CA VAL A 125 2.96 -5.66 12.61
C VAL A 125 3.45 -6.22 13.94
N MET A 126 4.70 -5.96 14.27
CA MET A 126 5.36 -6.45 15.48
C MET A 126 5.56 -5.31 16.47
N LEU A 127 5.24 -5.58 17.73
CA LEU A 127 5.52 -4.72 18.88
C LEU A 127 6.65 -5.36 19.70
N HIS A 128 7.62 -4.55 20.10
CA HIS A 128 8.76 -5.00 20.91
C HIS A 128 8.93 -4.15 22.15
N ASN A 129 9.16 -4.81 23.28
CA ASN A 129 9.46 -4.18 24.56
C ASN A 129 10.98 -4.15 24.77
N PRO A 130 11.65 -3.00 24.64
CA PRO A 130 13.10 -2.89 24.87
C PRO A 130 13.46 -2.86 26.36
N GLY A 131 12.47 -2.78 27.25
CA GLY A 131 12.67 -2.60 28.68
C GLY A 131 12.89 -3.88 29.46
N LYS A 132 13.21 -3.71 30.75
CA LYS A 132 13.40 -4.79 31.73
C LYS A 132 12.11 -5.18 32.48
N LYS A 133 11.00 -4.47 32.24
CA LYS A 133 9.69 -4.71 32.87
C LYS A 133 8.67 -5.07 31.80
N THR A 134 7.71 -5.92 32.15
CA THR A 134 6.59 -6.26 31.25
C THR A 134 5.83 -5.01 30.85
N VAL A 135 5.54 -4.88 29.56
CA VAL A 135 4.70 -3.80 29.00
C VAL A 135 3.34 -4.36 28.60
N ARG A 136 2.28 -3.60 28.89
CA ARG A 136 0.92 -3.87 28.43
C ARG A 136 0.58 -2.87 27.34
N VAL A 137 0.11 -3.36 26.20
CA VAL A 137 -0.44 -2.53 25.13
C VAL A 137 -1.93 -2.83 25.05
N ASP A 138 -2.76 -1.88 25.48
CA ASP A 138 -4.21 -1.95 25.31
C ASP A 138 -4.57 -1.65 23.85
N VAL A 139 -5.38 -2.50 23.24
CA VAL A 139 -6.00 -2.24 21.94
C VAL A 139 -7.36 -1.62 22.21
N LEU A 140 -7.45 -0.30 22.12
CA LEU A 140 -8.69 0.42 22.45
C LEU A 140 -9.75 0.18 21.37
N GLN A 141 -9.34 0.39 20.13
CA GLN A 141 -10.08 0.13 18.92
C GLN A 141 -9.14 -0.47 17.87
N GLY A 142 -9.70 -1.21 16.92
CA GLY A 142 -8.91 -1.88 15.90
C GLY A 142 -9.79 -2.49 14.83
N ALA A 143 -9.51 -2.17 13.58
CA ALA A 143 -10.18 -2.78 12.44
C ALA A 143 -9.18 -3.04 11.31
N SER A 144 -9.37 -4.15 10.60
CA SER A 144 -8.60 -4.53 9.42
C SER A 144 -9.54 -5.12 8.37
N TYR A 145 -9.39 -4.67 7.13
CA TYR A 145 -10.22 -5.11 6.01
C TYR A 145 -9.36 -5.42 4.80
N LEU A 146 -9.71 -6.49 4.09
CA LEU A 146 -9.23 -6.72 2.74
C LEU A 146 -10.01 -5.86 1.74
N MET A 147 -9.45 -5.69 0.55
CA MET A 147 -10.13 -5.07 -0.57
C MET A 147 -11.43 -5.81 -0.93
N GLN A 148 -11.52 -7.12 -0.73
CA GLN A 148 -12.78 -7.87 -0.96
C GLN A 148 -13.86 -7.55 0.08
N ASP A 149 -13.47 -7.25 1.31
CA ASP A 149 -14.42 -6.91 2.37
C ASP A 149 -14.95 -5.48 2.20
N ALA A 150 -14.19 -4.63 1.51
CA ALA A 150 -14.48 -3.21 1.33
C ALA A 150 -13.97 -2.74 -0.05
N PRO A 151 -14.68 -3.07 -1.14
CA PRO A 151 -14.23 -2.74 -2.48
C PRO A 151 -14.18 -1.22 -2.70
N PHE A 152 -13.32 -0.80 -3.63
CA PHE A 152 -13.33 0.57 -4.13
C PHE A 152 -14.56 0.76 -5.02
N VAL A 153 -15.44 1.67 -4.61
CA VAL A 153 -16.68 2.01 -5.31
C VAL A 153 -16.77 3.51 -5.46
N THR A 154 -17.43 3.96 -6.53
CA THR A 154 -17.79 5.37 -6.68
C THR A 154 -18.97 5.68 -5.79
N LEU A 155 -18.79 6.61 -4.86
CA LEU A 155 -19.88 7.15 -4.04
C LEU A 155 -20.33 8.51 -4.61
N PRO A 156 -21.59 8.92 -4.37
CA PRO A 156 -22.00 10.30 -4.59
C PRO A 156 -21.08 11.31 -3.88
N PRO A 157 -21.00 12.57 -4.33
CA PRO A 157 -20.15 13.60 -3.72
C PRO A 157 -20.41 13.83 -2.22
N TYR A 158 -21.61 13.49 -1.75
CA TYR A 158 -22.01 13.55 -0.35
C TYR A 158 -22.91 12.37 -0.01
N VAL A 159 -22.61 11.70 1.10
CA VAL A 159 -23.40 10.58 1.64
C VAL A 159 -23.39 10.67 3.17
N GLU A 160 -24.58 10.74 3.76
CA GLU A 160 -24.77 10.55 5.20
C GLU A 160 -24.34 9.13 5.60
N ASN A 161 -23.52 9.00 6.64
CA ASN A 161 -22.93 7.71 7.04
C ASN A 161 -23.19 7.38 8.51
N ASN A 162 -24.38 7.68 9.01
CA ASN A 162 -24.71 7.51 10.43
C ASN A 162 -24.64 6.05 10.91
N ASP A 163 -24.84 5.08 10.01
CA ASP A 163 -24.77 3.65 10.31
C ASP A 163 -23.42 2.98 9.96
N GLY A 164 -22.47 3.74 9.41
CA GLY A 164 -21.13 3.24 9.07
C GLY A 164 -21.06 2.37 7.81
N LYS A 165 -22.13 2.26 7.01
CA LYS A 165 -22.19 1.38 5.84
C LYS A 165 -21.74 2.03 4.53
N ALA A 166 -21.58 3.35 4.48
CA ALA A 166 -21.04 4.03 3.31
C ALA A 166 -19.50 4.04 3.38
N PHE A 167 -18.86 3.26 2.52
CA PHE A 167 -17.41 3.23 2.38
C PHE A 167 -16.95 2.90 0.96
N ALA A 168 -15.76 3.40 0.60
CA ALA A 168 -15.10 3.13 -0.67
C ALA A 168 -13.64 2.76 -0.42
N GLY A 169 -13.38 1.45 -0.30
CA GLY A 169 -12.05 0.93 -0.01
C GLY A 169 -11.82 0.57 1.46
N PRO A 170 -10.84 -0.32 1.73
CA PRO A 170 -10.60 -0.87 3.05
C PRO A 170 -10.10 0.14 4.08
N GLY A 171 -9.35 1.16 3.65
CA GLY A 171 -8.82 2.19 4.55
C GLY A 171 -9.93 3.05 5.13
N ASN A 172 -10.83 3.51 4.26
CA ASN A 172 -12.00 4.26 4.65
C ASN A 172 -12.89 3.46 5.62
N ARG A 173 -13.15 2.18 5.31
CA ARG A 173 -13.93 1.30 6.21
C ARG A 173 -13.25 1.08 7.57
N ALA A 174 -11.95 0.79 7.58
CA ALA A 174 -11.20 0.56 8.83
C ALA A 174 -11.22 1.80 9.75
N VAL A 175 -10.99 2.98 9.18
CA VAL A 175 -11.04 4.24 9.93
C VAL A 175 -12.45 4.54 10.41
N SER A 176 -13.45 4.37 9.54
CA SER A 176 -14.88 4.54 9.87
C SER A 176 -15.27 3.74 11.12
N ASP A 177 -14.91 2.47 11.18
CA ASP A 177 -15.25 1.59 12.31
C ASP A 177 -14.52 1.99 13.60
N VAL A 178 -13.21 2.24 13.53
CA VAL A 178 -12.42 2.65 14.70
C VAL A 178 -12.89 3.98 15.28
N LEU A 179 -13.27 4.95 14.44
CA LEU A 179 -13.82 6.23 14.90
C LEU A 179 -15.16 6.05 15.62
N ARG A 180 -15.94 5.02 15.27
CA ARG A 180 -17.18 4.62 15.95
C ARG A 180 -16.95 3.74 17.20
N GLY A 181 -15.71 3.60 17.64
CA GLY A 181 -15.38 2.84 18.85
C GLY A 181 -15.24 1.33 18.62
N VAL A 182 -15.23 0.86 17.37
CA VAL A 182 -15.18 -0.58 17.07
C VAL A 182 -13.78 -1.14 17.32
N ARG A 183 -13.75 -2.29 18.01
CA ARG A 183 -12.63 -3.23 18.01
C ARG A 183 -13.16 -4.55 17.47
N GLN A 184 -12.67 -4.97 16.31
CA GLN A 184 -13.04 -6.27 15.74
C GLN A 184 -12.66 -7.40 16.70
N ARG A 185 -13.46 -8.47 16.71
CA ARG A 185 -13.44 -9.52 17.75
C ARG A 185 -12.13 -10.33 17.76
N GLU A 186 -11.49 -10.45 16.60
CA GLU A 186 -10.21 -11.12 16.42
C GLU A 186 -9.06 -10.39 17.12
N PHE A 187 -9.20 -9.09 17.40
CA PHE A 187 -8.16 -8.33 18.08
C PHE A 187 -8.31 -8.43 19.60
N PRO A 188 -7.25 -8.85 20.32
CA PRO A 188 -7.30 -8.93 21.77
C PRO A 188 -7.45 -7.54 22.37
N ALA A 189 -8.15 -7.42 23.50
CA ALA A 189 -8.25 -6.15 24.21
C ALA A 189 -6.90 -5.63 24.72
N ARG A 190 -5.94 -6.53 24.92
CA ARG A 190 -4.61 -6.23 25.44
C ARG A 190 -3.58 -7.24 24.97
N LEU A 191 -2.39 -6.74 24.66
CA LEU A 191 -1.17 -7.52 24.45
C LEU A 191 -0.26 -7.36 25.67
N VAL A 192 0.26 -8.47 26.19
CA VAL A 192 1.27 -8.48 27.25
C VAL A 192 2.61 -8.87 26.64
N ILE A 193 3.58 -7.96 26.74
CA ILE A 193 4.91 -8.11 26.13
C ILE A 193 5.95 -8.19 27.25
N PRO A 194 6.51 -9.40 27.52
CA PRO A 194 7.57 -9.57 28.51
C PRO A 194 8.81 -8.70 28.23
N PRO A 195 9.70 -8.51 29.21
CA PRO A 195 10.98 -7.83 29.02
C PRO A 195 11.76 -8.40 27.83
N GLY A 196 12.27 -7.53 26.95
CA GLY A 196 13.07 -7.91 25.77
C GLY A 196 12.32 -8.73 24.71
N ALA A 197 11.02 -8.97 24.87
CA ALA A 197 10.25 -9.82 23.97
C ALA A 197 9.49 -9.03 22.90
N SER A 198 9.05 -9.75 21.88
CA SER A 198 8.16 -9.23 20.84
C SER A 198 6.82 -9.98 20.81
N ARG A 199 5.78 -9.32 20.31
CA ARG A 199 4.46 -9.91 20.00
C ARG A 199 3.95 -9.36 18.68
N MET A 200 3.22 -10.18 17.92
CA MET A 200 2.52 -9.71 16.72
C MET A 200 1.20 -9.06 17.11
N LEU A 201 0.97 -7.84 16.62
CA LEU A 201 -0.35 -7.23 16.56
C LEU A 201 -1.09 -7.70 15.30
N LEU A 202 -0.38 -7.78 14.17
CA LEU A 202 -0.88 -8.34 12.92
C LEU A 202 0.05 -9.45 12.42
N ASN A 203 -0.54 -10.53 11.95
CA ASN A 203 0.11 -11.51 11.08
C ASN A 203 -0.92 -11.98 10.04
N HIS A 204 -1.40 -11.03 9.23
CA HIS A 204 -2.63 -11.21 8.47
C HIS A 204 -2.37 -11.40 6.96
N PRO A 205 -3.10 -12.32 6.31
CA PRO A 205 -2.93 -12.60 4.89
C PRO A 205 -3.59 -11.52 4.02
N ILE A 206 -3.06 -11.40 2.81
CA ILE A 206 -3.56 -10.65 1.65
C ILE A 206 -3.59 -11.64 0.47
N PRO A 207 -4.61 -12.51 0.40
CA PRO A 207 -4.68 -13.56 -0.62
C PRO A 207 -5.05 -12.97 -1.98
N VAL A 208 -4.44 -13.50 -3.04
CA VAL A 208 -4.78 -13.16 -4.44
C VAL A 208 -5.28 -14.35 -5.25
N ARG A 209 -5.13 -15.56 -4.72
CA ARG A 209 -5.56 -16.80 -5.37
C ARG A 209 -7.08 -16.83 -5.46
N ASN A 210 -7.61 -17.32 -6.59
CA ASN A 210 -9.04 -17.44 -6.88
C ASN A 210 -9.81 -16.11 -7.02
N LEU A 211 -9.10 -14.98 -7.11
CA LEU A 211 -9.72 -13.71 -7.48
C LEU A 211 -9.79 -13.58 -9.01
N GLU A 212 -10.82 -12.90 -9.51
CA GLU A 212 -10.97 -12.61 -10.95
C GLU A 212 -9.72 -11.90 -11.52
N LYS A 213 -9.19 -10.95 -10.75
CA LYS A 213 -7.87 -10.35 -10.95
C LYS A 213 -7.03 -10.62 -9.70
N PRO A 214 -5.77 -11.05 -9.83
CA PRO A 214 -4.90 -11.32 -8.68
C PRO A 214 -4.38 -10.01 -8.07
N VAL A 215 -5.28 -9.16 -7.61
CA VAL A 215 -5.03 -7.89 -6.93
C VAL A 215 -5.75 -7.96 -5.60
N ASN A 216 -5.04 -7.67 -4.51
CA ASN A 216 -5.67 -7.48 -3.22
C ASN A 216 -4.81 -6.60 -2.33
N GLY A 217 -5.45 -5.90 -1.39
CA GLY A 217 -4.79 -5.11 -0.37
C GLY A 217 -5.48 -5.22 0.97
N ARG A 218 -4.78 -4.78 2.01
CA ARG A 218 -5.31 -4.73 3.37
C ARG A 218 -5.06 -3.36 3.95
N SER A 219 -6.08 -2.78 4.55
CA SER A 219 -5.93 -1.61 5.42
C SER A 219 -6.24 -2.00 6.85
N SER A 220 -5.44 -1.50 7.78
CA SER A 220 -5.66 -1.72 9.20
C SER A 220 -5.45 -0.41 9.95
N PHE A 221 -6.35 -0.11 10.88
CA PHE A 221 -6.24 1.05 11.75
C PHE A 221 -6.48 0.63 13.20
N PHE A 222 -5.65 1.15 14.11
CA PHE A 222 -5.72 0.86 15.54
C PHE A 222 -5.52 2.11 16.37
N ARG A 223 -6.26 2.20 17.47
CA ARG A 223 -5.98 3.10 18.59
C ARG A 223 -5.38 2.28 19.72
N LEU A 224 -4.15 2.59 20.10
CA LEU A 224 -3.37 1.80 21.04
C LEU A 224 -2.93 2.65 22.23
N ARG A 225 -2.74 1.99 23.39
CA ARG A 225 -2.14 2.62 24.57
C ARG A 225 -1.12 1.69 25.21
N SER A 226 0.13 2.12 25.28
CA SER A 226 1.22 1.36 25.90
C SER A 226 1.53 1.86 27.32
N SER A 227 1.70 0.93 28.26
CA SER A 227 2.11 1.22 29.64
C SER A 227 3.61 1.53 29.78
N GLY A 228 4.39 1.41 28.70
CA GLY A 228 5.83 1.69 28.66
C GLY A 228 6.32 1.89 27.22
N LYS A 229 7.63 2.05 27.03
CA LYS A 229 8.21 2.18 25.70
C LYS A 229 8.00 0.90 24.89
N VAL A 230 7.57 1.04 23.64
CA VAL A 230 7.49 -0.04 22.66
C VAL A 230 7.99 0.42 21.30
N TYR A 231 8.76 -0.43 20.64
CA TYR A 231 9.10 -0.25 19.23
C TYR A 231 8.09 -0.98 18.35
N VAL A 232 7.82 -0.41 17.18
CA VAL A 232 6.83 -0.94 16.23
C VAL A 232 7.51 -1.14 14.87
N ALA A 233 7.20 -2.24 14.20
CA ALA A 233 7.59 -2.44 12.82
C ALA A 233 6.46 -3.07 12.02
N SER A 234 6.18 -2.51 10.84
CA SER A 234 5.39 -3.14 9.80
C SER A 234 6.33 -3.79 8.78
N LEU A 235 6.01 -5.03 8.42
CA LEU A 235 6.84 -5.89 7.60
C LEU A 235 5.96 -6.59 6.55
N ALA A 236 6.55 -6.82 5.38
CA ALA A 236 5.92 -7.54 4.29
C ALA A 236 6.68 -8.83 4.00
N MET A 237 5.96 -9.95 3.91
CA MET A 237 6.55 -11.25 3.58
C MET A 237 5.53 -12.11 2.83
N PHE A 238 5.91 -12.75 1.73
CA PHE A 238 5.08 -13.75 1.08
C PHE A 238 4.99 -15.02 1.93
N ALA A 239 3.90 -15.76 1.74
CA ALA A 239 3.59 -16.98 2.46
C ALA A 239 4.78 -17.93 2.46
N LYS A 240 5.06 -18.49 3.63
CA LYS A 240 6.06 -19.56 3.74
C LYS A 240 5.37 -20.90 3.50
N LYS A 241 6.16 -21.93 3.24
CA LYS A 241 5.65 -23.28 2.99
C LYS A 241 5.66 -24.13 4.26
N ASN A 242 4.62 -24.92 4.44
CA ASN A 242 4.60 -26.07 5.32
C ASN A 242 5.39 -27.23 4.69
N ALA A 243 5.67 -28.28 5.48
CA ALA A 243 6.34 -29.49 5.00
C ALA A 243 5.55 -30.21 3.89
N ASP A 244 4.22 -30.06 3.87
CA ASP A 244 3.32 -30.59 2.85
C ASP A 244 3.20 -29.69 1.60
N GLY A 245 3.93 -28.58 1.53
CA GLY A 245 3.90 -27.62 0.42
C GLY A 245 2.75 -26.60 0.45
N SER A 246 1.86 -26.68 1.44
CA SER A 246 0.79 -25.69 1.63
C SER A 246 1.34 -24.34 2.14
N ASP A 247 0.61 -23.25 1.86
CA ASP A 247 0.97 -21.91 2.34
C ASP A 247 0.68 -21.78 3.84
N ARG A 248 1.59 -21.14 4.58
CA ARG A 248 1.41 -20.71 5.97
C ARG A 248 1.84 -19.26 6.15
N GLY A 249 1.30 -18.64 7.20
CA GLY A 249 1.80 -17.35 7.67
C GLY A 249 3.23 -17.45 8.20
N PRO A 250 4.02 -16.37 8.10
CA PRO A 250 5.32 -16.31 8.75
C PRO A 250 5.19 -16.37 10.28
N THR A 251 6.15 -17.01 10.92
CA THR A 251 6.30 -17.10 12.37
C THR A 251 6.87 -15.82 12.94
N LEU A 252 6.73 -15.61 14.27
CA LEU A 252 7.37 -14.48 14.95
C LEU A 252 8.89 -14.44 14.71
N GLN A 253 9.55 -15.59 14.69
CA GLN A 253 10.98 -15.69 14.44
C GLN A 253 11.34 -15.25 13.02
N GLU A 254 10.58 -15.64 12.00
CA GLU A 254 10.80 -15.18 10.63
C GLU A 254 10.61 -13.66 10.49
N TRP A 255 9.61 -13.08 11.17
CA TRP A 255 9.44 -11.63 11.24
C TRP A 255 10.62 -10.93 11.93
N GLN A 256 11.12 -11.47 13.04
CA GLN A 256 12.28 -10.92 13.75
C GLN A 256 13.56 -11.01 12.91
N THR A 257 13.73 -12.11 12.16
CA THR A 257 14.83 -12.28 11.21
C THR A 257 14.72 -11.23 10.11
N LEU A 258 13.58 -11.09 9.45
CA LEU A 258 13.36 -10.07 8.41
C LEU A 258 13.62 -8.66 8.94
N LEU A 259 13.16 -8.33 10.16
CA LEU A 259 13.42 -7.03 10.76
C LEU A 259 14.93 -6.75 10.95
N THR A 260 15.74 -7.78 11.19
CA THR A 260 17.15 -7.62 11.54
C THR A 260 18.06 -7.69 10.32
N THR A 261 17.72 -8.56 9.35
CA THR A 261 18.56 -8.88 8.20
C THR A 261 17.96 -8.47 6.86
N GLY A 262 16.70 -8.02 6.85
CA GLY A 262 15.98 -7.59 5.65
C GLY A 262 16.37 -6.18 5.20
N ASN A 263 16.09 -5.91 3.92
CA ASN A 263 16.12 -4.57 3.36
C ASN A 263 14.70 -3.96 3.43
N PHE A 264 14.55 -2.73 2.95
CA PHE A 264 13.22 -2.17 2.70
C PHE A 264 12.40 -3.05 1.75
N ALA A 265 11.09 -3.13 1.99
CA ALA A 265 10.15 -3.64 1.01
C ALA A 265 10.13 -2.73 -0.22
N GLY A 266 9.98 -3.33 -1.39
CA GLY A 266 10.17 -2.66 -2.68
C GLY A 266 8.94 -2.75 -3.60
N PRO A 267 8.83 -1.83 -4.58
CA PRO A 267 9.66 -0.63 -4.80
C PRO A 267 9.53 0.38 -3.64
N ARG A 268 10.33 1.46 -3.60
CA ARG A 268 10.03 2.60 -2.71
C ARG A 268 9.36 3.70 -3.52
N ASP A 269 8.57 4.52 -2.84
CA ASP A 269 8.02 5.74 -3.45
C ASP A 269 9.16 6.66 -3.88
N LYS A 270 8.87 7.51 -4.86
CA LYS A 270 9.83 8.52 -5.31
C LYS A 270 10.12 9.48 -4.16
N THR A 271 11.38 9.91 -4.05
CA THR A 271 11.74 11.00 -3.14
C THR A 271 10.90 12.22 -3.49
N PRO A 272 10.17 12.79 -2.52
CA PRO A 272 9.34 13.96 -2.77
C PRO A 272 10.17 15.15 -3.24
N THR A 273 9.56 16.00 -4.06
CA THR A 273 10.19 17.22 -4.55
C THR A 273 10.44 18.16 -3.36
N PRO A 274 11.66 18.69 -3.18
CA PRO A 274 11.95 19.65 -2.13
C PRO A 274 11.00 20.86 -2.17
N PRO A 275 10.55 21.39 -1.02
CA PRO A 275 9.59 22.51 -0.98
C PRO A 275 10.06 23.78 -1.70
N ASP A 276 11.37 23.95 -1.83
CA ASP A 276 12.05 25.08 -2.46
C ASP A 276 12.37 24.88 -3.95
N ALA A 277 12.08 23.70 -4.51
CA ALA A 277 12.37 23.42 -5.91
C ALA A 277 11.41 24.19 -6.86
N THR A 278 11.96 25.13 -7.64
CA THR A 278 11.19 25.89 -8.64
C THR A 278 11.31 25.28 -10.05
N GLY A 279 10.18 24.93 -10.66
CA GLY A 279 10.03 24.66 -12.10
C GLY A 279 10.10 23.19 -12.53
N GLY A 280 9.10 22.75 -13.31
CA GLY A 280 9.12 21.64 -14.29
C GLY A 280 9.55 20.22 -13.88
N GLN A 281 10.14 20.02 -12.71
CA GLN A 281 10.64 18.76 -12.17
C GLN A 281 9.70 18.16 -11.11
N ALA A 282 8.48 18.67 -10.99
CA ALA A 282 7.42 18.04 -10.21
C ALA A 282 7.00 16.75 -10.94
N PRO A 283 7.23 15.55 -10.37
CA PRO A 283 6.70 14.34 -10.96
C PRO A 283 5.16 14.40 -10.97
N GLU A 284 4.55 13.76 -11.99
CA GLU A 284 3.10 13.62 -12.14
C GLU A 284 2.41 13.35 -10.80
N ILE A 285 1.35 14.11 -10.54
CA ILE A 285 0.50 14.05 -9.35
C ILE A 285 -0.35 12.76 -9.38
N GLY A 286 0.32 11.62 -9.28
CA GLY A 286 -0.29 10.32 -9.04
C GLY A 286 0.14 9.86 -7.67
N GLN A 287 -0.81 9.84 -6.72
CA GLN A 287 -0.69 9.23 -5.39
C GLN A 287 -0.09 10.13 -4.29
N LEU A 288 -0.70 11.30 -4.06
CA LEU A 288 -0.62 12.00 -2.78
C LEU A 288 -1.66 11.41 -1.82
N VAL A 289 -1.28 10.39 -1.04
CA VAL A 289 -1.96 10.10 0.23
C VAL A 289 -1.18 10.82 1.33
N MET A 290 -1.76 11.92 1.79
CA MET A 290 -1.27 12.74 2.89
C MET A 290 -1.11 11.93 4.17
N CYS A 291 0.11 11.91 4.69
CA CYS A 291 0.44 12.01 6.12
C CYS A 291 1.96 12.11 6.23
N TYR A 292 2.45 13.33 6.09
CA TYR A 292 3.83 13.69 6.40
C TYR A 292 3.92 13.97 7.90
N VAL A 293 4.86 13.30 8.59
CA VAL A 293 5.46 13.79 9.82
C VAL A 293 6.95 13.84 9.54
N GLU A 294 7.43 15.01 9.12
CA GLU A 294 8.86 15.28 8.97
C GLU A 294 9.40 15.67 10.35
N PHE A 295 10.17 14.78 10.98
CA PHE A 295 11.07 15.20 12.06
C PHE A 295 12.37 15.68 11.42
N VAL A 296 12.40 16.93 10.98
CA VAL A 296 13.67 17.61 10.71
C VAL A 296 14.29 17.98 12.07
N LYS A 297 15.45 17.37 12.35
CA LYS A 297 16.34 17.79 13.44
C LYS A 297 16.99 19.10 13.02
N GLU A 298 16.35 20.23 13.33
CA GLU A 298 17.02 21.53 13.30
C GLU A 298 17.27 22.02 14.73
N SER A 299 18.55 21.99 15.08
CA SER A 299 19.11 22.63 16.26
C SER A 299 19.02 24.15 16.05
N PHE A 300 18.09 24.83 16.72
CA PHE A 300 18.13 26.28 16.81
C PHE A 300 19.21 26.69 17.83
N PRO A 301 20.19 27.54 17.48
CA PRO A 301 20.99 28.23 18.48
C PRO A 301 20.12 29.26 19.19
N LEU A 302 20.23 29.27 20.52
CA LEU A 302 19.61 30.26 21.40
C LEU A 302 20.12 31.66 21.02
N GLY A 303 19.17 32.56 20.76
CA GLY A 303 19.31 34.02 20.76
C GLY A 303 18.10 34.62 21.44
#